data_AF-A0A3N2FCW6-F1
#
_entry.id   AF-A0A3N2FCW6-F1
#
_cell.length_a   1.000
_cell.length_b   1.000
_cell.length_c   1.000
_cell.angle_alpha   90.00
_cell.angle_beta   90.00
_cell.angle_gamma   90.00
#
_symmetry.space_group_name_H-M   'P 1'
#
loop_
_entity.id
_entity.type
_entity.pdbx_description
1 polymer ?
#
loop_
_entity_poly.entity_id
_entity_poly.type
_entity_poly.pdbx_seq_one_letter_code
_entity_poly.pdbx_strand_id
1 'polypeptide(L)'
;MPDGEIRYETMTVTTVRGLESRSITKWEKEGWEFLSQQEQPMLRTSLTFRRVKPKPPWLLIGGAGGVLVILAAVITVMSLITGDDEEVAAPSPGPTSAAPAQTPTSAPTQAPAAVPTEEPADVSTYSGVPYEIVSTDRDQSSAGLTQYWVFAEGPEASTPAGRDQIKAIVNDVARAEGSSSLFVEVVSDRDIALAESPSTFEAFIAERGSDYWQKTIPQLEKTGWLASYAGGFDYDTGEASDSAFEITWLVASDDPDFEAWQAVVTG
;
A
#
# COMPACT_ATOMS: atom_id res chain seq x y z
N MET A 1 8.06 1.27 46.39
CA MET A 1 7.32 0.71 45.25
C MET A 1 7.54 1.68 44.09
N PRO A 2 8.34 1.38 43.05
CA PRO A 2 8.32 2.23 41.88
C PRO A 2 7.12 1.82 41.03
N ASP A 3 6.16 2.72 40.89
CA ASP A 3 5.04 2.57 39.95
C ASP A 3 5.62 2.41 38.55
N GLY A 4 5.44 1.22 37.99
CA GLY A 4 5.91 0.91 36.65
C GLY A 4 5.07 1.67 35.64
N GLU A 5 5.52 2.87 35.27
CA GLU A 5 4.92 3.69 34.22
C GLU A 5 4.66 2.82 32.97
N ILE A 6 3.38 2.65 32.64
CA ILE A 6 2.94 1.85 31.50
C ILE A 6 3.31 2.65 30.25
N ARG A 7 4.29 2.17 29.50
CA ARG A 7 4.67 2.76 28.21
C ARG A 7 3.82 2.15 27.11
N TYR A 8 3.26 2.99 26.26
CA TYR A 8 2.52 2.56 25.08
C TYR A 8 3.37 2.74 23.83
N GLU A 9 3.20 1.84 22.87
CA GLU A 9 3.55 2.06 21.47
C GLU A 9 2.28 2.40 20.70
N THR A 10 2.39 3.29 19.71
CA THR A 10 1.28 3.74 18.87
C THR A 10 1.62 3.42 17.42
N MET A 11 0.63 2.99 16.65
CA MET A 11 0.76 2.84 15.21
C MET A 11 -0.42 3.49 14.52
N THR A 12 -0.21 3.84 13.25
CA THR A 12 -1.23 4.40 12.38
C THR A 12 -1.27 3.55 11.13
N VAL A 13 -2.46 3.04 10.82
CA VAL A 13 -2.72 2.20 9.66
C VAL A 13 -3.73 2.92 8.79
N THR A 14 -3.49 2.95 7.50
CA THR A 14 -4.45 3.50 6.54
C THR A 14 -5.22 2.35 5.92
N THR A 15 -6.54 2.44 5.94
CA THR A 15 -7.44 1.46 5.33
C THR A 15 -8.38 2.15 4.36
N VAL A 16 -9.10 1.38 3.55
CA VAL A 16 -10.19 1.90 2.72
C VAL A 16 -11.40 2.18 3.61
N ARG A 17 -12.07 3.30 3.38
CA ARG A 17 -13.30 3.71 4.05
C ARG A 17 -14.38 2.65 3.77
N GLY A 18 -15.02 2.16 4.82
CA GLY A 18 -15.90 1.00 4.80
C GLY A 18 -15.22 -0.30 5.25
N LEU A 19 -13.87 -0.39 5.23
CA LEU A 19 -13.11 -1.56 5.67
C LEU A 19 -12.51 -1.43 7.07
N GLU A 20 -12.87 -0.38 7.82
CA GLU A 20 -12.31 -0.10 9.13
C GLU A 20 -12.54 -1.26 10.09
N SER A 21 -13.74 -1.84 10.09
CA SER A 21 -14.11 -2.95 10.97
C SER A 21 -13.19 -4.17 10.78
N ARG A 22 -12.78 -4.47 9.54
CA ARG A 22 -11.87 -5.59 9.23
C ARG A 22 -10.47 -5.29 9.78
N SER A 23 -9.96 -4.08 9.54
CA SER A 23 -8.66 -3.64 10.05
C SER A 23 -8.63 -3.57 11.58
N ILE A 24 -9.68 -3.02 12.22
CA ILE A 24 -9.81 -2.94 13.68
C ILE A 24 -9.80 -4.35 14.28
N THR A 25 -10.67 -5.24 13.79
CA THR A 25 -10.76 -6.63 14.29
C THR A 25 -9.43 -7.36 14.16
N LYS A 26 -8.70 -7.15 13.06
CA LYS A 26 -7.36 -7.73 12.86
C LYS A 26 -6.39 -7.24 13.94
N TRP A 27 -6.23 -5.92 14.08
CA TRP A 27 -5.23 -5.37 14.99
C TRP A 27 -5.57 -5.62 16.46
N GLU A 28 -6.85 -5.65 16.81
CA GLU A 28 -7.31 -6.09 18.13
C GLU A 28 -6.93 -7.53 18.45
N LYS A 29 -7.05 -8.44 17.46
CA LYS A 29 -6.59 -9.83 17.60
C LYS A 29 -5.08 -9.94 17.81
N GLU A 30 -4.30 -8.98 17.30
CA GLU A 30 -2.85 -8.86 17.50
C GLU A 30 -2.46 -8.13 18.82
N GLY A 31 -3.45 -7.81 19.65
CA GLY A 31 -3.26 -7.18 20.96
C GLY A 31 -3.09 -5.67 20.90
N TRP A 32 -3.43 -5.03 19.77
CA TRP A 32 -3.54 -3.58 19.68
C TRP A 32 -4.93 -3.12 20.14
N GLU A 33 -5.01 -1.90 20.67
CA GLU A 33 -6.25 -1.27 21.11
C GLU A 33 -6.55 -0.10 20.16
N PHE A 34 -7.74 -0.08 19.58
CA PHE A 34 -8.19 1.01 18.73
C PHE A 34 -8.34 2.31 19.53
N LEU A 35 -7.81 3.41 19.00
CA LEU A 35 -7.85 4.73 19.63
C LEU A 35 -8.77 5.71 18.90
N SER A 36 -8.54 5.88 17.61
CA SER A 36 -9.23 6.90 16.84
C SER A 36 -9.24 6.57 15.35
N GLN A 37 -10.31 7.03 14.72
CA GLN A 37 -10.53 7.00 13.28
C GLN A 37 -10.53 8.44 12.77
N GLN A 38 -9.82 8.68 11.69
CA GLN A 38 -9.85 9.96 10.97
C GLN A 38 -10.11 9.71 9.49
N GLU A 39 -11.20 10.29 8.99
CA GLU A 39 -11.49 10.29 7.56
C GLU A 39 -10.45 11.12 6.83
N GLN A 40 -9.92 10.54 5.75
CA GLN A 40 -9.04 11.19 4.80
C GLN A 40 -9.75 11.26 3.44
N PRO A 41 -9.32 12.15 2.53
CA PRO A 41 -9.71 12.09 1.13
C PRO A 41 -9.37 10.72 0.51
N MET A 42 -9.96 10.39 -0.63
CA MET A 42 -9.64 9.20 -1.44
C MET A 42 -10.06 7.87 -0.79
N LEU A 43 -11.24 7.83 -0.17
CA LEU A 43 -11.69 6.71 0.69
C LEU A 43 -10.62 6.19 1.65
N ARG A 44 -9.71 7.02 2.13
CA ARG A 44 -8.75 6.56 3.12
C ARG A 44 -9.29 6.87 4.49
N THR A 45 -9.15 5.91 5.37
CA THR A 45 -9.40 6.10 6.78
C THR A 45 -8.14 5.79 7.53
N SER A 46 -7.67 6.77 8.30
CA SER A 46 -6.55 6.57 9.20
C SER A 46 -7.05 6.02 10.51
N LEU A 47 -6.57 4.84 10.87
CA LEU A 47 -6.87 4.16 12.13
C LEU A 47 -5.62 4.22 13.01
N THR A 48 -5.76 4.83 14.18
CA THR A 48 -4.70 4.88 15.17
C THR A 48 -4.95 3.82 16.24
N PHE A 49 -3.91 3.08 16.58
CA PHE A 49 -3.95 2.03 17.58
C PHE A 49 -2.83 2.20 18.61
N ARG A 50 -3.01 1.65 19.81
CA ARG A 50 -1.94 1.56 20.83
C ARG A 50 -1.79 0.16 21.39
N ARG A 51 -0.61 -0.18 21.91
CA ARG A 51 -0.37 -1.39 22.69
C ARG A 51 0.60 -1.12 23.82
N VAL A 52 0.53 -1.90 24.91
CA VAL A 52 1.51 -1.80 26.00
C VAL A 52 2.85 -2.32 25.52
N LYS A 53 3.90 -1.49 25.62
CA LYS A 53 5.26 -1.89 25.26
C LYS A 53 5.73 -2.98 26.23
N PRO A 54 6.05 -4.19 25.75
CA PRO A 54 6.55 -5.24 26.63
C PRO A 54 7.85 -4.77 27.28
N LYS A 55 7.95 -4.92 28.61
CA LYS A 55 9.18 -4.61 29.33
C LYS A 55 10.28 -5.53 28.79
N PRO A 56 11.45 -5.01 28.36
CA PRO A 56 12.54 -5.87 27.95
C PRO A 56 12.90 -6.79 29.12
N PRO A 57 13.11 -8.09 28.89
CA PRO A 57 13.43 -9.03 29.95
C PRO A 57 14.85 -8.76 30.47
N TRP A 58 14.98 -7.79 31.38
CA TRP A 58 16.23 -7.48 32.07
C TRP A 58 16.86 -8.72 32.73
N LEU A 59 16.05 -9.72 33.08
CA LEU A 59 16.50 -11.01 33.61
C LEU A 59 17.40 -11.77 32.62
N LEU A 60 17.20 -11.66 31.30
CA LEU A 60 18.07 -12.31 30.31
C LEU A 60 19.41 -11.57 30.13
N ILE A 61 19.40 -10.24 30.24
CA ILE A 61 20.62 -9.42 30.18
C ILE A 61 21.46 -9.59 31.46
N GLY A 62 20.80 -9.68 32.63
CA GLY A 62 21.46 -9.96 33.91
C GLY A 62 22.06 -11.37 33.98
N GLY A 63 21.37 -12.38 33.43
CA GLY A 63 21.87 -13.76 33.37
C GLY A 63 23.11 -13.92 32.47
N ALA A 64 23.11 -13.31 31.29
CA ALA A 64 24.27 -13.35 30.39
C ALA A 64 25.50 -12.63 30.97
N GLY A 65 25.31 -11.49 31.65
CA GLY A 65 26.40 -10.78 32.34
C GLY A 65 26.99 -11.56 33.52
N GLY A 66 26.15 -12.23 34.32
CA GLY A 66 26.59 -13.06 35.43
C GLY A 66 27.41 -14.28 35.00
N VAL A 67 27.01 -14.94 33.90
CA VAL A 67 27.76 -16.08 33.34
C VAL A 67 29.12 -15.65 32.79
N LEU A 68 29.22 -14.48 32.14
CA LEU A 68 30.48 -13.93 31.63
C LEU A 68 31.47 -13.56 32.75
N VAL A 69 31.00 -12.99 33.87
CA VAL A 69 31.86 -12.68 35.02
C VAL A 69 32.37 -13.95 35.70
N ILE A 70 31.54 -14.99 35.81
CA ILE A 70 31.95 -16.28 36.36
C ILE A 70 32.96 -16.98 35.43
N LEU A 71 32.75 -16.94 34.11
CA LEU A 71 33.71 -17.47 33.12
C LEU A 71 35.05 -16.71 33.14
N ALA A 72 35.03 -15.38 33.26
CA ALA A 72 36.24 -14.58 33.38
C ALA A 72 36.99 -14.88 34.69
N ALA A 73 36.28 -15.09 35.81
CA ALA A 73 36.90 -15.47 37.08
C ALA A 73 37.56 -16.87 37.02
N VAL A 74 36.96 -17.83 36.30
CA VAL A 74 37.53 -19.17 36.09
C VAL A 74 38.77 -19.13 35.19
N ILE A 75 38.79 -18.29 34.15
CA ILE A 75 39.94 -18.11 33.26
C ILE A 75 41.12 -17.44 33.99
N THR A 76 40.85 -16.47 34.87
CA THR A 76 41.90 -15.74 35.61
C THR A 76 42.66 -16.65 36.60
N VAL A 77 42.01 -17.68 37.15
CA VAL A 77 42.66 -18.65 38.05
C VAL A 77 43.50 -19.69 37.28
N MET A 78 43.16 -20.00 36.02
CA MET A 78 43.97 -20.91 35.18
C MET A 78 45.21 -20.26 34.55
N SER A 79 45.26 -18.94 34.39
CA SER A 79 46.44 -18.24 33.82
C SER A 79 47.62 -18.06 34.78
N LEU A 80 47.55 -18.55 36.03
CA LEU A 80 48.67 -18.51 36.99
C LEU A 80 49.56 -19.78 36.99
N ILE A 81 49.29 -20.78 36.13
CA ILE A 81 49.98 -22.09 36.18
C ILE A 81 50.69 -22.44 34.86
N THR A 82 50.61 -21.63 33.80
CA THR A 82 51.31 -21.93 32.54
C THR A 82 51.95 -20.66 32.01
N GLY A 83 53.26 -20.56 32.20
CA GLY A 83 54.10 -19.43 31.81
C GLY A 83 54.56 -19.47 30.35
N ASP A 84 55.09 -18.30 29.97
CA ASP A 84 56.10 -17.98 28.93
C ASP A 84 55.72 -18.29 27.46
N ASP A 85 55.97 -17.45 26.44
CA ASP A 85 56.83 -16.28 26.32
C ASP A 85 56.54 -15.51 24.99
N GLU A 86 57.07 -14.28 24.90
CA GLU A 86 57.38 -13.43 23.70
C GLU A 86 56.27 -12.97 22.72
N GLU A 87 56.37 -11.85 21.98
CA GLU A 87 57.11 -10.57 22.06
C GLU A 87 56.55 -9.66 20.91
N VAL A 88 56.37 -8.36 21.24
CA VAL A 88 56.41 -7.08 20.50
C VAL A 88 56.31 -7.01 18.95
N ALA A 89 55.47 -6.07 18.46
CA ALA A 89 55.82 -4.92 17.57
C ALA A 89 54.59 -4.40 16.80
N ALA A 90 54.03 -3.22 17.13
CA ALA A 90 54.32 -1.87 16.60
C ALA A 90 53.30 -1.40 15.52
N PRO A 91 52.65 -0.23 15.67
CA PRO A 91 51.81 0.36 14.62
C PRO A 91 52.66 1.28 13.72
N SER A 92 52.36 1.31 12.42
CA SER A 92 52.93 2.29 11.49
C SER A 92 51.85 2.96 10.63
N PRO A 93 51.89 4.30 10.47
CA PRO A 93 50.94 5.09 9.67
C PRO A 93 51.44 5.32 8.22
N GLY A 94 50.52 5.62 7.30
CA GLY A 94 50.88 6.07 5.94
C GLY A 94 49.66 6.29 5.01
N PRO A 95 49.77 7.10 3.94
CA PRO A 95 48.89 8.26 3.74
C PRO A 95 48.00 8.26 2.47
N THR A 96 47.09 9.25 2.47
CA THR A 96 46.39 9.98 1.38
C THR A 96 46.69 9.63 -0.09
N SER A 97 45.64 9.56 -0.92
CA SER A 97 45.68 10.11 -2.28
C SER A 97 44.30 10.48 -2.84
N ALA A 98 44.27 11.54 -3.64
CA ALA A 98 43.15 12.37 -4.03
C ALA A 98 42.40 11.90 -5.30
N ALA A 99 41.23 12.50 -5.52
CA ALA A 99 40.40 12.44 -6.73
C ALA A 99 41.14 12.89 -8.01
N PRO A 100 40.60 12.61 -9.21
CA PRO A 100 39.72 13.62 -9.81
C PRO A 100 38.51 13.09 -10.60
N ALA A 101 37.52 13.97 -10.71
CA ALA A 101 36.38 13.91 -11.62
C ALA A 101 36.81 13.93 -13.10
N GLN A 102 36.06 13.23 -13.94
CA GLN A 102 36.05 13.46 -15.39
C GLN A 102 34.62 13.68 -15.87
N THR A 103 34.44 14.82 -16.55
CA THR A 103 33.26 15.30 -17.28
C THR A 103 33.01 14.47 -18.56
N PRO A 104 31.82 14.59 -19.17
CA PRO A 104 31.34 13.66 -20.20
C PRO A 104 31.92 13.94 -21.59
N THR A 105 32.26 12.88 -22.32
CA THR A 105 32.62 12.93 -23.75
C THR A 105 31.38 12.59 -24.59
N SER A 106 31.03 13.47 -25.51
CA SER A 106 29.95 13.31 -26.50
C SER A 106 30.41 12.59 -27.77
N ALA A 107 29.41 11.98 -28.45
CA ALA A 107 29.29 11.60 -29.87
C ALA A 107 29.53 10.10 -30.23
N PRO A 108 28.87 9.54 -31.28
CA PRO A 108 27.97 10.18 -32.26
C PRO A 108 26.56 9.56 -32.39
N THR A 109 25.68 10.35 -33.03
CA THR A 109 24.37 10.03 -33.58
C THR A 109 24.34 8.71 -34.37
N GLN A 110 23.55 7.74 -33.92
CA GLN A 110 23.04 6.67 -34.77
C GLN A 110 21.70 7.10 -35.38
N ALA A 111 21.58 6.91 -36.69
CA ALA A 111 20.34 7.08 -37.43
C ALA A 111 19.24 6.16 -36.84
N PRO A 112 17.96 6.55 -36.88
CA PRO A 112 16.89 5.71 -36.35
C PRO A 112 16.84 4.38 -37.10
N ALA A 113 17.10 3.28 -36.40
CA ALA A 113 16.64 1.97 -36.85
C ALA A 113 15.12 2.02 -36.88
N ALA A 114 14.53 1.61 -38.00
CA ALA A 114 13.08 1.47 -38.13
C ALA A 114 12.58 0.56 -36.99
N VAL A 115 11.73 1.12 -36.12
CA VAL A 115 10.95 0.34 -35.18
C VAL A 115 10.06 -0.59 -36.01
N PRO A 116 10.06 -1.91 -35.78
CA PRO A 116 9.06 -2.78 -36.39
C PRO A 116 7.68 -2.25 -36.01
N THR A 117 6.88 -1.91 -37.02
CA THR A 117 5.46 -1.65 -36.85
C THR A 117 4.84 -2.89 -36.24
N GLU A 118 4.53 -2.81 -34.95
CA GLU A 118 3.73 -3.80 -34.24
C GLU A 118 2.38 -3.87 -34.96
N GLU A 119 2.07 -5.06 -35.47
CA GLU A 119 0.80 -5.40 -36.07
C GLU A 119 -0.31 -5.10 -35.06
N PRO A 120 -1.40 -4.40 -35.42
CA PRO A 120 -2.42 -4.04 -34.45
C PRO A 120 -2.99 -5.32 -33.85
N ALA A 121 -2.78 -5.49 -32.54
CA ALA A 121 -3.43 -6.52 -31.75
C ALA A 121 -4.93 -6.49 -32.04
N ASP A 122 -5.47 -7.69 -32.23
CA ASP A 122 -6.89 -7.95 -32.44
C ASP A 122 -7.73 -7.07 -31.50
N VAL A 123 -8.49 -6.13 -32.08
CA VAL A 123 -9.33 -5.21 -31.33
C VAL A 123 -10.48 -6.01 -30.73
N SER A 124 -10.25 -6.57 -29.54
CA SER A 124 -11.30 -7.13 -28.71
C SER A 124 -12.31 -6.02 -28.43
N THR A 125 -13.39 -5.98 -29.23
CA THR A 125 -14.44 -4.98 -29.10
C THR A 125 -15.24 -5.26 -27.84
N TYR A 126 -15.02 -4.48 -26.79
CA TYR A 126 -15.87 -4.44 -25.62
C TYR A 126 -17.34 -4.31 -26.03
N SER A 127 -18.18 -5.24 -25.55
CA SER A 127 -19.61 -5.34 -25.89
C SER A 127 -20.52 -5.14 -24.67
N GLY A 128 -19.98 -4.59 -23.58
CA GLY A 128 -20.73 -4.32 -22.35
C GLY A 128 -21.43 -2.96 -22.36
N VAL A 129 -21.84 -2.50 -21.18
CA VAL A 129 -22.46 -1.18 -21.00
C VAL A 129 -21.46 -0.06 -21.28
N PRO A 130 -21.86 1.06 -21.89
CA PRO A 130 -20.93 2.17 -22.10
C PRO A 130 -20.39 2.68 -20.77
N TYR A 131 -19.09 2.97 -20.74
CA TYR A 131 -18.41 3.54 -19.59
C TYR A 131 -17.43 4.63 -20.03
N GLU A 132 -17.06 5.50 -19.10
CA GLU A 132 -16.08 6.57 -19.28
C GLU A 132 -14.98 6.44 -18.24
N ILE A 133 -13.70 6.49 -18.65
CA ILE A 133 -12.59 6.74 -17.72
C ILE A 133 -12.58 8.24 -17.41
N VAL A 134 -13.06 8.60 -16.22
CA VAL A 134 -13.18 9.99 -15.75
C VAL A 134 -11.81 10.55 -15.41
N SER A 135 -10.97 9.74 -14.77
CA SER A 135 -9.58 10.10 -14.44
C SER A 135 -8.69 8.86 -14.31
N THR A 136 -7.39 9.10 -14.42
CA THR A 136 -6.33 8.10 -14.27
C THR A 136 -5.24 8.67 -13.38
N ASP A 137 -5.01 8.02 -12.25
CA ASP A 137 -4.05 8.42 -11.24
C ASP A 137 -2.92 7.39 -11.18
N ARG A 138 -1.68 7.79 -11.43
CA ARG A 138 -0.51 6.89 -11.41
C ARG A 138 0.17 6.87 -10.05
N ASP A 139 1.03 5.88 -9.85
CA ASP A 139 1.88 5.74 -8.66
C ASP A 139 1.07 5.74 -7.36
N GLN A 140 -0.10 5.09 -7.38
CA GLN A 140 -0.98 5.00 -6.22
C GLN A 140 -0.53 3.89 -5.27
N SER A 141 -0.72 4.16 -3.97
CA SER A 141 -0.36 3.28 -2.85
C SER A 141 1.15 2.96 -2.75
N SER A 142 1.52 2.10 -1.81
CA SER A 142 2.89 1.56 -1.69
C SER A 142 3.28 0.66 -2.87
N ALA A 143 2.29 0.18 -3.63
CA ALA A 143 2.49 -0.69 -4.78
C ALA A 143 2.73 0.07 -6.10
N GLY A 144 2.57 1.41 -6.10
CA GLY A 144 2.82 2.23 -7.28
C GLY A 144 1.89 1.91 -8.46
N LEU A 145 0.66 1.48 -8.19
CA LEU A 145 -0.28 1.02 -9.21
C LEU A 145 -0.99 2.19 -9.90
N THR A 146 -1.45 1.96 -11.12
CA THR A 146 -2.38 2.87 -11.80
C THR A 146 -3.79 2.67 -11.23
N GLN A 147 -4.47 3.76 -10.90
CA GLN A 147 -5.86 3.78 -10.49
C GLN A 147 -6.72 4.45 -11.55
N TYR A 148 -7.79 3.76 -11.94
CA TYR A 148 -8.77 4.22 -12.91
C TYR A 148 -10.08 4.55 -12.21
N TRP A 149 -10.61 5.74 -12.44
CA TRP A 149 -11.96 6.11 -12.04
C TRP A 149 -12.89 5.99 -13.23
N VAL A 150 -13.87 5.12 -13.11
CA VAL A 150 -14.76 4.73 -14.20
C VAL A 150 -16.18 5.11 -13.85
N PHE A 151 -16.78 5.95 -14.68
CA PHE A 151 -18.22 6.22 -14.64
C PHE A 151 -18.94 5.23 -15.57
N ALA A 152 -19.97 4.56 -15.04
CA ALA A 152 -20.82 3.67 -15.83
C ALA A 152 -22.28 3.85 -15.42
N GLU A 153 -23.12 4.19 -16.40
CA GLU A 153 -24.56 4.31 -16.20
C GLU A 153 -25.24 2.97 -16.50
N GLY A 154 -26.07 2.49 -15.56
CA GLY A 154 -26.95 1.34 -15.77
C GLY A 154 -26.68 0.08 -14.93
N PRO A 155 -25.42 -0.34 -14.67
CA PRO A 155 -25.19 -1.54 -13.86
C PRO A 155 -25.71 -1.40 -12.43
N GLU A 156 -26.44 -2.43 -11.97
CA GLU A 156 -26.91 -2.55 -10.59
C GLU A 156 -26.03 -3.53 -9.81
N ALA A 157 -25.07 -3.03 -9.03
CA ALA A 157 -24.11 -3.85 -8.28
C ALA A 157 -24.73 -4.82 -7.26
N SER A 158 -26.01 -4.63 -6.90
CA SER A 158 -26.79 -5.53 -6.04
C SER A 158 -27.31 -6.78 -6.76
N THR A 159 -27.19 -6.85 -8.09
CA THR A 159 -27.68 -7.97 -8.90
C THR A 159 -26.53 -8.74 -9.56
N PRO A 160 -26.67 -10.07 -9.79
CA PRO A 160 -25.64 -10.84 -10.51
C PRO A 160 -25.35 -10.27 -11.91
N ALA A 161 -26.38 -9.89 -12.66
CA ALA A 161 -26.22 -9.34 -14.01
C ALA A 161 -25.47 -8.00 -14.01
N GLY A 162 -25.73 -7.12 -13.04
CA GLY A 162 -25.00 -5.87 -12.90
C GLY A 162 -23.55 -6.09 -12.49
N ARG A 163 -23.27 -7.05 -11.59
CA ARG A 163 -21.90 -7.43 -11.23
C ARG A 163 -21.12 -8.00 -12.42
N ASP A 164 -21.76 -8.81 -13.26
CA ASP A 164 -21.15 -9.33 -14.48
C ASP A 164 -20.80 -8.20 -15.46
N GLN A 165 -21.68 -7.19 -15.60
CA GLN A 165 -21.39 -5.98 -16.39
C GLN A 165 -20.20 -5.19 -15.83
N ILE A 166 -20.14 -5.00 -14.51
CA ILE A 166 -19.03 -4.29 -13.85
C ILE A 166 -17.71 -5.05 -14.04
N LYS A 167 -17.70 -6.38 -13.86
CA LYS A 167 -16.51 -7.20 -14.15
C LYS A 167 -16.08 -7.09 -15.61
N ALA A 168 -17.02 -7.00 -16.54
CA ALA A 168 -16.70 -6.80 -17.95
C ALA A 168 -16.00 -5.45 -18.18
N ILE A 169 -16.43 -4.37 -17.51
CA ILE A 169 -15.73 -3.06 -17.52
C ILE A 169 -14.30 -3.23 -16.98
N VAL A 170 -14.15 -3.84 -15.80
CA VAL A 170 -12.83 -4.02 -15.16
C VAL A 170 -11.89 -4.85 -16.05
N ASN A 171 -12.38 -5.94 -16.65
CA ASN A 171 -11.61 -6.74 -17.61
C ASN A 171 -11.16 -5.92 -18.82
N ASP A 172 -12.02 -5.02 -19.30
CA ASP A 172 -11.70 -4.17 -20.45
C ASP A 172 -10.61 -3.14 -20.12
N VAL A 173 -10.72 -2.50 -18.96
CA VAL A 173 -9.68 -1.58 -18.45
C VAL A 173 -8.37 -2.33 -18.22
N ALA A 174 -8.41 -3.52 -17.60
CA ALA A 174 -7.23 -4.36 -17.39
C ALA A 174 -6.57 -4.79 -18.71
N ARG A 175 -7.36 -5.12 -19.73
CA ARG A 175 -6.85 -5.44 -21.08
C ARG A 175 -6.21 -4.22 -21.72
N ALA A 176 -6.82 -3.04 -21.61
CA ALA A 176 -6.28 -1.79 -22.15
C ALA A 176 -4.97 -1.38 -21.45
N GLU A 177 -4.86 -1.61 -20.14
CA GLU A 177 -3.63 -1.41 -19.37
C GLU A 177 -2.56 -2.49 -19.68
N GLY A 178 -3.00 -3.68 -20.12
CA GLY A 178 -2.12 -4.83 -20.31
C GLY A 178 -1.70 -5.50 -18.99
N SER A 179 -2.43 -5.26 -17.91
CA SER A 179 -2.12 -5.77 -16.56
C SER A 179 -3.41 -6.04 -15.79
N SER A 180 -3.36 -6.97 -14.83
CA SER A 180 -4.41 -7.11 -13.79
C SER A 180 -3.99 -6.48 -12.47
N SER A 181 -2.76 -5.98 -12.36
CA SER A 181 -2.26 -5.24 -11.20
C SER A 181 -2.55 -3.75 -11.39
N LEU A 182 -3.78 -3.35 -11.07
CA LEU A 182 -4.28 -1.97 -11.11
C LEU A 182 -5.45 -1.80 -10.13
N PHE A 183 -5.82 -0.55 -9.88
CA PHE A 183 -7.08 -0.21 -9.22
C PHE A 183 -8.12 0.22 -10.24
N VAL A 184 -9.38 -0.22 -10.09
CA VAL A 184 -10.52 0.29 -10.87
C VAL A 184 -11.67 0.60 -9.93
N GLU A 185 -12.03 1.88 -9.86
CA GLU A 185 -13.17 2.37 -9.10
C GLU A 185 -14.34 2.60 -10.05
N VAL A 186 -15.41 1.83 -9.91
CA VAL A 186 -16.59 1.92 -10.78
C VAL A 186 -17.72 2.63 -10.04
N VAL A 187 -18.17 3.76 -10.59
CA VAL A 187 -19.20 4.62 -10.00
C VAL A 187 -20.34 4.89 -10.97
N SER A 188 -21.55 5.11 -10.45
CA SER A 188 -22.73 5.53 -11.23
C SER A 188 -23.01 7.04 -11.13
N ASP A 189 -22.21 7.79 -10.37
CA ASP A 189 -22.23 9.24 -10.35
C ASP A 189 -20.83 9.79 -10.58
N ARG A 190 -20.68 10.65 -11.60
CA ARG A 190 -19.41 11.22 -12.02
C ARG A 190 -18.81 12.16 -10.97
N ASP A 191 -19.64 12.79 -10.14
CA ASP A 191 -19.15 13.64 -9.05
C ASP A 191 -18.37 12.82 -8.02
N ILE A 192 -18.68 11.52 -7.82
CA ILE A 192 -17.90 10.64 -6.93
C ILE A 192 -16.48 10.47 -7.48
N ALA A 193 -16.35 10.12 -8.76
CA ALA A 193 -15.05 9.95 -9.40
C ALA A 193 -14.20 11.23 -9.34
N LEU A 194 -14.80 12.38 -9.62
CA LEU A 194 -14.11 13.68 -9.59
C LEU A 194 -13.75 14.13 -8.17
N ALA A 195 -14.56 13.77 -7.18
CA ALA A 195 -14.35 14.12 -5.79
C ALA A 195 -13.30 13.25 -5.10
N GLU A 196 -13.15 11.99 -5.52
CA GLU A 196 -12.29 11.03 -4.82
C GLU A 196 -10.98 10.74 -5.56
N SER A 197 -10.88 11.14 -6.83
CA SER A 197 -9.65 11.07 -7.60
C SER A 197 -8.64 12.16 -7.21
N PRO A 198 -7.40 11.81 -6.82
CA PRO A 198 -6.39 12.79 -6.42
C PRO A 198 -6.04 13.82 -7.51
N SER A 199 -6.05 13.44 -8.79
CA SER A 199 -5.75 14.40 -9.87
C SER A 199 -6.86 15.41 -10.14
N THR A 200 -8.09 15.14 -9.70
CA THR A 200 -9.25 16.00 -9.98
C THR A 200 -9.85 16.67 -8.73
N PHE A 201 -9.52 16.18 -7.53
CA PHE A 201 -10.06 16.67 -6.26
C PHE A 201 -9.92 18.19 -6.06
N GLU A 202 -8.74 18.77 -6.30
CA GLU A 202 -8.53 20.21 -6.09
C GLU A 202 -9.43 21.06 -7.01
N ALA A 203 -9.56 20.66 -8.28
CA ALA A 203 -10.45 21.33 -9.23
C ALA A 203 -11.92 21.15 -8.85
N PHE A 204 -12.30 19.94 -8.42
CA PHE A 204 -13.65 19.65 -7.94
C PHE A 204 -14.02 20.52 -6.74
N ILE A 205 -13.14 20.65 -5.74
CA ILE A 205 -13.36 21.52 -4.57
C ILE A 205 -13.42 22.99 -4.99
N ALA A 206 -12.58 23.44 -5.92
CA ALA A 206 -12.63 24.81 -6.42
C ALA A 206 -13.95 25.14 -7.13
N GLU A 207 -14.52 24.17 -7.86
CA GLU A 207 -15.77 24.34 -8.61
C GLU A 207 -17.02 24.17 -7.74
N ARG A 208 -17.10 23.09 -6.96
CA ARG A 208 -18.30 22.70 -6.19
C ARG A 208 -18.29 23.23 -4.75
N GLY A 209 -17.12 23.55 -4.21
CA GLY A 209 -16.93 23.97 -2.83
C GLY A 209 -16.79 22.81 -1.83
N SER A 210 -16.03 23.05 -0.76
CA SER A 210 -15.81 22.05 0.31
C SER A 210 -17.09 21.61 1.01
N ASP A 211 -18.07 22.50 1.11
CA ASP A 211 -19.37 22.20 1.71
C ASP A 211 -20.15 21.15 0.93
N TYR A 212 -20.09 21.22 -0.41
CA TYR A 212 -20.72 20.22 -1.27
C TYR A 212 -20.01 18.87 -1.11
N TRP A 213 -18.68 18.86 -1.14
CA TRP A 213 -17.90 17.65 -0.93
C TRP A 213 -18.25 16.99 0.42
N GLN A 214 -18.20 17.72 1.53
CA GLN A 214 -18.44 17.15 2.86
C GLN A 214 -19.87 16.63 3.08
N LYS A 215 -20.87 17.26 2.45
CA LYS A 215 -22.29 16.97 2.73
C LYS A 215 -22.94 16.07 1.68
N THR A 216 -22.56 16.23 0.42
CA THR A 216 -23.22 15.59 -0.72
C THR A 216 -22.50 14.32 -1.14
N ILE A 217 -21.17 14.38 -1.33
CA ILE A 217 -20.40 13.24 -1.85
C ILE A 217 -20.58 11.97 -0.99
N PRO A 218 -20.47 12.02 0.35
CA PRO A 218 -20.72 10.83 1.18
C PRO A 218 -22.11 10.21 1.02
N GLN A 219 -23.13 10.99 0.63
CA GLN A 219 -24.47 10.43 0.37
C GLN A 219 -24.56 9.80 -1.02
N LEU A 220 -23.89 10.38 -2.01
CA LEU A 220 -23.79 9.80 -3.35
C LEU A 220 -23.03 8.46 -3.28
N GLU A 221 -21.90 8.41 -2.58
CA GLU A 221 -21.05 7.22 -2.45
C GLU A 221 -21.82 5.97 -2.01
N LYS A 222 -22.72 6.09 -1.04
CA LYS A 222 -23.50 4.95 -0.47
C LYS A 222 -24.23 4.09 -1.50
N THR A 223 -24.64 4.70 -2.60
CA THR A 223 -25.40 4.02 -3.67
C THR A 223 -24.71 4.12 -5.03
N GLY A 224 -23.83 5.11 -5.19
CA GLY A 224 -23.16 5.43 -6.42
C GLY A 224 -21.78 4.80 -6.57
N TRP A 225 -21.18 4.28 -5.49
CA TRP A 225 -19.94 3.51 -5.58
C TRP A 225 -20.24 2.04 -5.81
N LEU A 226 -20.23 1.62 -7.07
CA LEU A 226 -20.69 0.30 -7.46
C LEU A 226 -19.69 -0.79 -7.08
N ALA A 227 -18.40 -0.55 -7.37
CA ALA A 227 -17.33 -1.47 -7.02
C ALA A 227 -15.95 -0.79 -6.91
N SER A 228 -15.07 -1.40 -6.12
CA SER A 228 -13.62 -1.13 -6.10
C SER A 228 -12.89 -2.43 -6.40
N TYR A 229 -12.15 -2.47 -7.51
CA TYR A 229 -11.25 -3.57 -7.85
C TYR A 229 -9.83 -3.22 -7.44
N ALA A 230 -9.16 -4.13 -6.76
CA ALA A 230 -7.75 -4.06 -6.43
C ALA A 230 -7.05 -5.34 -6.87
N GLY A 231 -6.21 -5.22 -7.88
CA GLY A 231 -5.25 -6.26 -8.24
C GLY A 231 -3.84 -5.80 -7.98
N GLY A 232 -2.99 -6.68 -7.45
CA GLY A 232 -1.60 -6.33 -7.16
C GLY A 232 -1.37 -5.66 -5.80
N PHE A 233 -2.42 -5.53 -4.96
CA PHE A 233 -2.36 -4.85 -3.66
C PHE A 233 -3.10 -5.65 -2.59
N ASP A 234 -2.42 -5.92 -1.48
CA ASP A 234 -2.99 -6.64 -0.34
C ASP A 234 -3.44 -5.63 0.72
N TYR A 235 -4.76 -5.46 0.90
CA TYR A 235 -5.31 -4.56 1.92
C TYR A 235 -5.04 -5.01 3.36
N ASP A 236 -4.75 -6.29 3.59
CA ASP A 236 -4.39 -6.76 4.93
C ASP A 236 -2.99 -6.29 5.30
N THR A 237 -2.03 -6.26 4.38
CA THR A 237 -0.65 -5.82 4.65
C THR A 237 -0.40 -4.36 4.29
N GLY A 238 -1.18 -3.79 3.38
CA GLY A 238 -0.93 -2.48 2.78
C GLY A 238 0.28 -2.48 1.84
N GLU A 239 0.64 -3.62 1.26
CA GLU A 239 1.80 -3.81 0.39
C GLU A 239 1.42 -4.34 -0.99
N ALA A 240 2.36 -4.24 -1.94
CA ALA A 240 2.24 -4.89 -3.24
C ALA A 240 2.18 -6.41 -3.08
N SER A 241 1.40 -7.08 -3.93
CA SER A 241 1.24 -8.53 -3.89
C SER A 241 0.90 -9.11 -5.26
N ASP A 242 1.67 -10.09 -5.72
CA ASP A 242 1.42 -10.77 -7.01
C ASP A 242 0.23 -11.74 -6.97
N SER A 243 -0.39 -11.93 -5.81
CA SER A 243 -1.50 -12.87 -5.61
C SER A 243 -2.75 -12.26 -4.99
N ALA A 244 -2.71 -10.97 -4.62
CA ALA A 244 -3.87 -10.28 -4.06
C ALA A 244 -4.71 -9.68 -5.19
N PHE A 245 -5.90 -10.25 -5.39
CA PHE A 245 -6.88 -9.78 -6.34
C PHE A 245 -8.27 -9.88 -5.71
N GLU A 246 -8.92 -8.74 -5.52
CA GLU A 246 -10.27 -8.69 -5.00
C GLU A 246 -11.09 -7.60 -5.66
N ILE A 247 -12.40 -7.80 -5.66
CA ILE A 247 -13.40 -6.78 -5.95
C ILE A 247 -14.32 -6.63 -4.76
N THR A 248 -14.47 -5.40 -4.30
CA THR A 248 -15.40 -4.99 -3.26
C THR A 248 -16.62 -4.37 -3.91
N TRP A 249 -17.81 -4.84 -3.54
CA TRP A 249 -19.10 -4.38 -4.05
C TRP A 249 -19.74 -3.39 -3.09
N LEU A 250 -20.34 -2.33 -3.62
CA LEU A 250 -21.07 -1.33 -2.83
C LEU A 250 -20.22 -0.78 -1.67
N VAL A 251 -19.03 -0.30 -2.01
CA VAL A 251 -17.91 -0.03 -1.08
C VAL A 251 -18.29 0.88 0.09
N ALA A 252 -19.10 1.91 -0.18
CA ALA A 252 -19.54 2.87 0.83
C ALA A 252 -20.93 2.58 1.41
N SER A 253 -21.50 1.40 1.14
CA SER A 253 -22.75 0.96 1.75
C SER A 253 -22.54 0.47 3.18
N ASP A 254 -23.64 0.27 3.92
CA ASP A 254 -23.59 -0.23 5.28
C ASP A 254 -23.15 -1.72 5.37
N ASP A 255 -23.19 -2.45 4.26
CA ASP A 255 -22.88 -3.88 4.18
C ASP A 255 -22.16 -4.22 2.86
N PRO A 256 -20.89 -3.81 2.69
CA PRO A 256 -20.12 -4.11 1.50
C PRO A 256 -19.84 -5.62 1.39
N ASP A 257 -19.82 -6.12 0.16
CA ASP A 257 -19.58 -7.53 -0.15
C ASP A 257 -18.24 -7.71 -0.89
N PHE A 258 -17.59 -8.86 -0.71
CA PHE A 258 -16.22 -9.09 -1.19
C PHE A 258 -16.13 -10.36 -2.01
N GLU A 259 -15.36 -10.30 -3.07
CA GLU A 259 -15.05 -11.46 -3.89
C GLU A 259 -13.57 -11.48 -4.26
N ALA A 260 -12.90 -12.58 -3.95
CA ALA A 260 -11.57 -12.86 -4.49
C ALA A 260 -11.71 -13.16 -5.99
N TRP A 261 -11.25 -12.23 -6.82
CA TRP A 261 -11.45 -12.28 -8.26
C TRP A 261 -10.36 -11.50 -8.98
N GLN A 262 -9.82 -12.06 -10.07
CA GLN A 262 -8.78 -11.45 -10.87
C GLN A 262 -9.32 -11.07 -12.25
N ALA A 263 -9.01 -9.85 -12.71
CA ALA A 263 -9.37 -9.38 -14.03
C ALA A 263 -8.62 -10.17 -15.12
N VAL A 264 -9.32 -10.43 -16.22
CA VAL A 264 -8.80 -11.16 -17.38
C VAL A 264 -8.13 -10.17 -18.34
N VAL A 265 -6.82 -10.31 -18.52
CA VAL A 265 -6.00 -9.43 -19.38
C VAL A 265 -5.96 -9.90 -20.84
N THR A 266 -6.11 -11.20 -21.10
CA THR A 266 -6.05 -11.79 -22.44
C THR A 266 -7.45 -12.09 -22.98
N GLY A 267 -7.76 -11.60 -24.18
CA GLY A 267 -8.99 -11.91 -24.93
C GLY A 267 -8.74 -12.93 -26.03
#